data_AF-V4JBZ3-F1
#
_entry.id   AF-V4JBZ3-F1
#
_cell.length_a   1.000
_cell.length_b   1.000
_cell.length_c   1.000
_cell.angle_alpha   90.00
_cell.angle_beta   90.00
_cell.angle_gamma   90.00
#
_symmetry.space_group_name_H-M   'P 1'
#
loop_
_entity.id
_entity.type
_entity.pdbx_description
1 polymer ?
#
loop_
_entity_poly.entity_id
_entity_poly.type
_entity_poly.pdbx_seq_one_letter_code
_entity_poly.pdbx_strand_id
1 'polypeptide(L)'
;MNVEAERDRYQQQYNRLQAALVCQGLRPKTISAYSRGVRRVAGYFKRCPDSLTADELEGYFAALVEAHSWSILKLDRNGMQFYHRHLLQRPWDWVDIIKPPRPQRLSDVLTVEEAFKLGCRNLPSH
;
A
#
# COMPACT_ATOMS: atom_id res chain seq x y z
N MET A 1 -21.62 16.80 2.16
CA MET A 1 -20.19 16.45 1.92
C MET A 1 -19.89 16.72 0.46
N ASN A 2 -18.99 17.65 0.15
CA ASN A 2 -18.69 18.01 -1.23
C ASN A 2 -17.74 16.95 -1.83
N VAL A 3 -18.27 16.07 -2.69
CA VAL A 3 -17.52 14.93 -3.26
C VAL A 3 -16.27 15.38 -4.00
N GLU A 4 -16.32 16.56 -4.61
CA GLU A 4 -15.21 17.17 -5.34
C GLU A 4 -14.07 17.58 -4.40
N ALA A 5 -14.39 18.16 -3.25
CA ALA A 5 -13.39 18.53 -2.24
C ALA A 5 -12.65 17.30 -1.67
N GLU A 6 -13.35 16.19 -1.45
CA GLU A 6 -12.72 14.94 -1.00
C GLU A 6 -11.79 14.33 -2.06
N ARG A 7 -12.18 14.41 -3.34
CA ARG A 7 -11.36 13.95 -4.47
C ARG A 7 -10.09 14.78 -4.58
N ASP A 8 -10.18 16.10 -4.46
CA ASP A 8 -9.03 17.00 -4.52
C ASP A 8 -8.07 16.77 -3.35
N ARG A 9 -8.61 16.61 -2.13
CA ARG A 9 -7.83 16.22 -0.95
C ARG A 9 -7.10 14.91 -1.17
N TYR A 10 -7.80 13.87 -1.65
CA TYR A 10 -7.18 12.59 -1.97
C TYR A 10 -6.06 12.75 -3.01
N GLN A 11 -6.29 13.49 -4.10
CA GLN A 11 -5.29 13.68 -5.14
C GLN A 11 -4.05 14.41 -4.62
N GLN A 12 -4.24 15.44 -3.79
CA GLN A 12 -3.12 16.15 -3.15
C GLN A 12 -2.30 15.21 -2.26
N GLN A 13 -2.96 14.42 -1.42
CA GLN A 13 -2.28 13.45 -0.54
C GLN A 13 -1.58 12.35 -1.34
N TYR A 14 -2.20 11.88 -2.41
CA TYR A 14 -1.62 10.87 -3.29
C TYR A 14 -0.36 11.39 -3.99
N ASN A 15 -0.37 12.63 -4.48
CA ASN A 15 0.81 13.25 -5.10
C ASN A 15 1.94 13.43 -4.08
N ARG A 16 1.63 13.85 -2.85
CA ARG A 16 2.60 13.95 -1.75
C ARG A 16 3.20 12.58 -1.41
N LEU A 17 2.40 11.51 -1.43
CA LEU A 17 2.88 10.15 -1.22
C LEU A 17 3.87 9.75 -2.32
N GLN A 18 3.54 9.98 -3.60
CA GLN A 18 4.46 9.68 -4.70
C GLN A 18 5.80 10.40 -4.53
N ALA A 19 5.75 11.70 -4.27
CA ALA A 19 6.95 12.52 -4.08
C ALA A 19 7.79 12.01 -2.90
N ALA A 20 7.16 11.73 -1.75
CA ALA A 20 7.85 11.22 -0.57
C ALA A 20 8.51 9.85 -0.84
N LEU A 21 7.83 8.93 -1.54
CA LEU A 21 8.37 7.62 -1.90
C LEU A 21 9.60 7.74 -2.82
N VAL A 22 9.58 8.68 -3.77
CA VAL A 22 10.71 8.98 -4.65
C VAL A 22 11.87 9.62 -3.89
N CYS A 23 11.60 10.60 -3.03
CA CYS A 23 12.62 11.27 -2.20
C CYS A 23 13.34 10.29 -1.24
N GLN A 24 12.68 9.23 -0.83
CA GLN A 24 13.26 8.16 0.00
C GLN A 24 14.09 7.15 -0.81
N GLY A 25 14.27 7.36 -2.12
CA GLY A 25 15.10 6.52 -2.97
C GLY A 25 14.57 5.09 -3.16
N LEU A 26 13.27 4.87 -2.98
CA LEU A 26 12.67 3.55 -3.11
C LEU A 26 12.69 3.07 -4.56
N ARG A 27 12.86 1.76 -4.75
CA ARG A 27 12.82 1.14 -6.08
C ARG A 27 11.44 1.36 -6.72
N PRO A 28 11.33 1.55 -8.05
CA PRO A 28 10.05 1.77 -8.73
C PRO A 28 8.97 0.72 -8.42
N LYS A 29 9.36 -0.56 -8.28
CA LYS A 29 8.44 -1.64 -7.88
C LYS A 29 7.84 -1.41 -6.49
N THR A 30 8.63 -0.91 -5.55
CA THR A 30 8.22 -0.63 -4.17
C THR A 30 7.30 0.58 -4.14
N ILE A 31 7.63 1.63 -4.90
CA ILE A 31 6.76 2.80 -5.08
C ILE A 31 5.39 2.36 -5.59
N SER A 32 5.35 1.57 -6.67
CA SER A 32 4.10 1.07 -7.24
C SER A 32 3.31 0.22 -6.24
N ALA A 33 3.98 -0.67 -5.50
CA ALA A 33 3.33 -1.54 -4.54
C ALA A 33 2.72 -0.77 -3.35
N TYR A 34 3.46 0.15 -2.75
CA TYR A 34 2.97 0.95 -1.61
C TYR A 34 1.83 1.88 -2.04
N SER A 35 1.96 2.49 -3.22
CA SER A 35 0.93 3.35 -3.79
C SER A 35 -0.37 2.59 -4.06
N ARG A 36 -0.27 1.33 -4.51
CA ARG A 36 -1.42 0.45 -4.70
C ARG A 36 -2.09 0.11 -3.37
N GLY A 37 -1.31 -0.13 -2.32
CA GLY A 37 -1.83 -0.38 -0.98
C GLY A 37 -2.64 0.80 -0.45
N VAL A 38 -2.07 2.02 -0.50
CA VAL A 38 -2.78 3.23 -0.07
C VAL A 38 -4.04 3.48 -0.90
N ARG A 39 -4.01 3.19 -2.20
CA ARG A 39 -5.19 3.29 -3.07
C ARG A 39 -6.28 2.29 -2.68
N ARG A 40 -5.91 1.05 -2.33
CA ARG A 40 -6.88 0.02 -1.90
C ARG A 40 -7.59 0.43 -0.62
N VAL A 41 -6.83 0.94 0.36
CA VAL A 41 -7.35 1.48 1.61
C VAL A 41 -8.30 2.65 1.33
N ALA A 42 -7.88 3.64 0.56
CA ALA A 42 -8.73 4.79 0.22
C ALA A 42 -10.01 4.37 -0.53
N GLY A 43 -9.91 3.37 -1.42
CA GLY A 43 -11.06 2.82 -2.15
C GLY A 43 -12.03 2.05 -1.26
N TYR A 44 -11.52 1.33 -0.25
CA TYR A 44 -12.33 0.60 0.72
C TYR A 44 -13.18 1.55 1.58
N PHE A 45 -12.58 2.62 2.11
CA PHE A 45 -13.28 3.61 2.92
C PHE A 45 -13.98 4.71 2.11
N LYS A 46 -13.73 4.77 0.79
CA LYS A 46 -14.20 5.83 -0.12
C LYS A 46 -13.92 7.25 0.39
N ARG A 47 -12.79 7.44 1.09
CA ARG A 47 -12.39 8.73 1.68
C ARG A 47 -10.88 8.88 1.73
N CYS A 48 -10.43 10.09 2.02
CA CYS A 48 -9.00 10.39 2.09
C CYS A 48 -8.32 9.64 3.25
N PRO A 49 -7.16 8.99 3.02
CA PRO A 49 -6.47 8.18 4.03
C PRO A 49 -5.90 9.00 5.21
N ASP A 50 -5.89 10.32 5.13
CA ASP A 50 -5.44 11.24 6.17
C ASP A 50 -6.32 11.24 7.43
N SER A 51 -7.58 10.84 7.27
CA SER A 51 -8.62 10.83 8.31
C SER A 51 -8.86 9.46 8.94
N LEU A 52 -8.12 8.43 8.51
CA LEU A 52 -8.29 7.07 9.03
C LEU A 52 -7.71 6.94 10.43
N THR A 53 -8.48 6.31 11.31
CA THR A 53 -8.04 5.93 12.65
C THR A 53 -7.36 4.56 12.63
N ALA A 54 -6.64 4.24 13.70
CA ALA A 54 -6.03 2.93 13.88
C ALA A 54 -7.08 1.80 13.87
N ASP A 55 -8.20 1.99 14.57
CA ASP A 55 -9.29 1.01 14.67
C ASP A 55 -9.95 0.71 13.32
N GLU A 56 -10.08 1.73 12.46
CA GLU A 56 -10.61 1.52 11.12
C GLU A 56 -9.63 0.74 10.26
N LEU A 57 -8.33 1.04 10.34
CA LEU A 57 -7.29 0.26 9.67
C LEU A 57 -7.25 -1.19 10.18
N GLU A 58 -7.56 -1.42 11.46
CA GLU A 58 -7.73 -2.76 12.04
C GLU A 58 -8.81 -3.57 11.34
N GLY A 59 -10.02 -3.02 11.28
CA GLY A 59 -11.14 -3.67 10.61
C GLY A 59 -10.82 -3.94 9.14
N TYR A 60 -10.15 -3.01 8.46
CA TYR A 60 -9.72 -3.20 7.08
C TYR A 60 -8.74 -4.36 6.93
N PHE A 61 -7.68 -4.41 7.74
CA PHE A 61 -6.67 -5.47 7.62
C PHE A 61 -7.20 -6.84 8.07
N ALA A 62 -8.11 -6.88 9.04
CA ALA A 62 -8.84 -8.09 9.43
C ALA A 62 -9.71 -8.63 8.27
N ALA A 63 -10.42 -7.76 7.54
CA ALA A 63 -11.15 -8.18 6.34
C ALA A 63 -10.19 -8.57 5.19
N LEU A 64 -9.05 -7.89 5.07
CA LEU A 64 -8.08 -8.13 4.00
C LEU A 64 -7.37 -9.48 4.12
N VAL A 65 -7.08 -9.93 5.35
CA VAL A 65 -6.41 -11.22 5.58
C VAL A 65 -7.26 -12.42 5.17
N GLU A 66 -8.59 -12.29 5.22
CA GLU A 66 -9.50 -13.33 4.74
C GLU A 66 -9.60 -13.37 3.21
N ALA A 67 -9.45 -12.22 2.55
CA ALA A 67 -9.66 -12.08 1.12
C ALA A 67 -8.38 -12.17 0.26
N HIS A 68 -7.20 -11.90 0.83
CA HIS A 68 -5.95 -11.73 0.09
C HIS A 68 -4.76 -12.45 0.71
N SER A 69 -3.70 -12.63 -0.08
CA SER A 69 -2.47 -13.27 0.39
C SER A 69 -1.68 -12.39 1.37
N TRP A 70 -0.85 -13.04 2.19
CA TRP A 70 0.09 -12.39 3.10
C TRP A 70 1.00 -11.36 2.45
N SER A 71 1.38 -11.58 1.20
CA SER A 71 2.21 -10.63 0.46
C SER A 71 1.46 -9.32 0.20
N ILE A 72 0.17 -9.39 -0.13
CA ILE A 72 -0.66 -8.19 -0.31
C ILE A 72 -0.85 -7.46 1.02
N LEU A 73 -1.17 -8.19 2.09
CA LEU A 73 -1.32 -7.63 3.43
C LEU A 73 -0.07 -6.86 3.89
N LYS A 74 1.12 -7.45 3.68
CA LYS A 74 2.41 -6.81 3.99
C LYS A 74 2.64 -5.53 3.18
N LEU A 75 2.31 -5.54 1.88
CA LEU A 75 2.48 -4.36 1.02
C LEU A 75 1.55 -3.22 1.43
N ASP A 76 0.27 -3.53 1.67
CA ASP A 76 -0.73 -2.54 2.10
C ASP A 76 -0.37 -1.97 3.48
N ARG A 77 0.04 -2.82 4.43
CA ARG A 77 0.53 -2.40 5.75
C ARG A 77 1.74 -1.49 5.64
N ASN A 78 2.77 -1.88 4.89
CA ASN A 78 3.98 -1.08 4.78
C ASN A 78 3.73 0.26 4.06
N GLY A 79 2.83 0.28 3.08
CA GLY A 79 2.38 1.51 2.44
C GLY A 79 1.70 2.46 3.42
N MET A 80 0.81 1.93 4.27
CA MET A 80 0.12 2.74 5.30
C MET A 80 1.08 3.20 6.41
N GLN A 81 2.00 2.34 6.85
CA GLN A 81 3.03 2.72 7.81
C GLN A 81 3.91 3.87 7.26
N PHE A 82 4.31 3.79 6.00
CA PHE A 82 5.05 4.87 5.33
C PHE A 82 4.22 6.15 5.27
N TYR A 83 2.95 6.05 4.88
CA TYR A 83 2.02 7.19 4.80
C TYR A 83 1.89 7.90 6.16
N HIS A 84 1.65 7.16 7.24
CA HIS A 84 1.52 7.73 8.58
C HIS A 84 2.81 8.41 9.05
N ARG A 85 3.95 7.75 8.84
CA ARG A 85 5.25 8.28 9.28
C ARG A 85 5.66 9.54 8.52
N HIS A 86 5.53 9.54 7.20
CA HIS A 86 6.10 10.59 6.35
C HIS A 86 5.11 11.69 5.96
N LEU A 87 3.81 11.39 5.85
CA LEU A 87 2.80 12.38 5.45
C LEU A 87 2.05 12.95 6.65
N LEU A 88 1.67 12.09 7.60
CA LEU A 88 0.94 12.53 8.80
C LEU A 88 1.88 12.92 9.95
N GLN A 89 3.14 12.50 9.90
CA GLN A 89 4.13 12.69 10.99
C GLN A 89 3.62 12.15 12.33
N ARG A 90 2.83 11.07 12.30
CA ARG A 90 2.28 10.42 13.49
C ARG A 90 3.05 9.12 13.77
N PRO A 91 3.26 8.77 15.04
CA PRO A 91 3.78 7.45 15.37
C PRO A 91 2.82 6.39 14.85
N TRP A 92 3.40 5.32 14.31
CA TRP A 92 2.65 4.15 13.88
C TRP A 92 2.80 3.10 14.99
N ASP A 93 1.89 3.12 15.95
CA ASP A 93 1.91 2.24 17.13
C ASP A 93 1.32 0.84 16.83
N TRP A 94 0.96 0.61 15.58
CA TRP A 94 0.08 -0.48 15.14
C TRP A 94 0.84 -1.78 14.78
N VAL A 95 2.02 -1.99 15.36
CA VAL A 95 2.96 -3.03 14.90
C VAL A 95 2.52 -4.46 15.26
N ASP A 96 1.66 -4.64 16.28
CA ASP A 96 1.45 -5.96 16.92
C ASP A 96 0.20 -6.75 16.50
N ILE A 97 -0.73 -6.19 15.72
CA ILE A 97 -2.03 -6.83 15.47
C ILE A 97 -1.96 -7.97 14.45
N ILE A 98 -1.03 -7.89 13.48
CA ILE A 98 -0.90 -8.94 12.47
C ILE A 98 0.09 -10.00 12.96
N LYS A 99 -0.38 -10.92 13.80
CA LYS A 99 0.33 -12.20 13.97
C LYS A 99 0.33 -12.94 12.63
N PRO A 100 1.49 -13.38 12.13
CA PRO A 100 1.50 -14.30 11.00
C PRO A 100 0.70 -15.55 11.42
N PRO A 101 -0.29 -16.02 10.63
CA PRO A 101 -0.88 -17.33 10.83
C PRO A 101 0.29 -18.28 10.72
N ARG A 102 0.27 -19.26 11.63
CA ARG A 102 1.31 -20.29 11.77
C ARG A 102 1.82 -20.65 10.38
N PRO A 103 3.15 -20.71 10.17
CA PRO A 103 3.74 -20.90 8.86
C PRO A 103 3.23 -22.20 8.24
N GLN A 104 2.15 -22.12 7.48
CA GLN A 104 1.72 -23.19 6.62
C GLN A 104 2.71 -23.15 5.48
N ARG A 105 3.68 -24.08 5.58
CA ARG A 105 4.77 -24.37 4.64
C ARG A 105 4.80 -23.39 3.47
N LEU A 106 5.80 -22.50 3.50
CA LEU A 106 6.24 -21.74 2.34
C LEU A 106 6.23 -22.69 1.15
N SER A 107 5.23 -22.58 0.27
CA SER A 107 5.41 -23.02 -1.09
C SER A 107 6.49 -22.08 -1.63
N ASP A 108 7.67 -22.63 -1.89
CA ASP A 108 8.89 -22.01 -2.40
C ASP A 108 8.70 -21.29 -3.74
N VAL A 109 7.89 -20.24 -3.74
CA VAL A 109 7.53 -19.42 -4.91
C VAL A 109 7.39 -17.98 -4.42
N LEU A 110 8.39 -17.51 -3.67
CA LEU A 110 8.88 -16.13 -3.85
C LEU A 110 9.62 -16.09 -5.18
N THR A 111 8.95 -16.41 -6.28
CA THR A 111 9.56 -16.24 -7.58
C THR A 111 9.54 -14.76 -7.86
N VAL A 112 10.73 -14.19 -7.75
CA VAL A 112 11.14 -12.96 -8.40
C VAL A 112 10.77 -12.96 -9.90
N GLU A 113 10.35 -14.10 -10.47
CA GLU A 113 9.79 -14.24 -11.82
C GLU A 113 8.33 -13.76 -12.02
N GLU A 114 7.45 -13.65 -11.01
CA GLU A 114 6.11 -13.07 -11.26
C GLU A 114 6.14 -11.53 -11.38
N ALA A 115 7.25 -10.90 -11.00
CA ALA A 115 7.52 -9.50 -11.36
C ALA A 115 8.00 -9.35 -12.82
N PHE A 116 8.22 -10.45 -13.56
CA PHE A 116 8.76 -10.48 -14.91
C PHE A 116 7.75 -10.93 -15.98
N LYS A 117 6.44 -10.86 -15.69
CA LYS A 117 5.37 -11.16 -16.67
C LYS A 117 4.70 -9.90 -17.26
N LEU A 118 5.48 -8.83 -17.42
CA LEU A 118 5.20 -7.74 -18.37
C LEU A 118 6.48 -7.41 -19.17
N GLY A 119 7.22 -8.45 -19.54
CA GLY A 119 8.32 -8.34 -20.49
C GLY A 119 7.83 -7.83 -21.84
N CYS A 120 8.48 -6.75 -22.28
CA CYS A 120 8.95 -6.54 -23.64
C CYS A 120 8.02 -6.96 -24.77
N ARG A 121 7.40 -5.97 -25.42
CA ARG A 121 7.18 -6.04 -26.87
C ARG A 121 7.74 -4.78 -27.52
N ASN A 122 8.96 -4.93 -28.03
CA ASN A 122 9.62 -4.19 -29.11
C ASN A 122 9.89 -2.69 -28.95
N LEU A 123 11.13 -2.37 -28.57
CA LEU A 123 11.92 -1.33 -29.25
C LEU A 123 12.88 -2.05 -30.20
N PRO A 124 12.90 -1.75 -31.51
CA PRO A 124 14.09 -1.90 -32.31
C PRO A 124 14.85 -0.57 -32.38
N SER A 125 16.14 -0.65 -32.08
CA SER A 125 17.15 0.36 -32.38
C SER A 125 17.77 0.09 -33.75
N HIS A 126 18.09 1.17 -34.47
CA HIS A 126 18.72 1.31 -35.80
C HIS A 126 17.79 1.30 -37.01
#